data_AF-A0A7C5WKT9-F1
#
_entry.id   AF-A0A7C5WKT9-F1
#
_cell.length_a   1.000
_cell.length_b   1.000
_cell.length_c   1.000
_cell.angle_alpha   90.00
_cell.angle_beta   90.00
_cell.angle_gamma   90.00
#
_symmetry.space_group_name_H-M   'P 1'
#
loop_
_entity.id
_entity.type
_entity.pdbx_description
1 polymer ?
#
loop_
_entity_poly.entity_id
_entity_poly.type
_entity_poly.pdbx_seq_one_letter_code
_entity_poly.pdbx_strand_id
1 'polypeptide(L)'
;MNDPTIPPSGAGPLNSFLRFCLEQKLVVAIFAFGVIFWGILVAPFAWDIADLPRDPVPVDAIPDIGENQQIVFTNWPGRSPQDIDDQISYPLTVALLGIPGVKDIRSYSVFGFSTIYVVF
;
A
#
# COMPACT_ATOMS: atom_id res chain seq x y z
N MET A 1 0.74 57.46 -2.32
CA MET A 1 -0.69 57.11 -2.20
C MET A 1 -0.73 55.68 -1.66
N ASN A 2 -0.76 55.51 -0.34
CA ASN A 2 -0.66 54.19 0.30
C ASN A 2 -2.06 53.61 0.43
N ASP A 3 -2.35 52.54 -0.29
CA ASP A 3 -3.60 51.78 -0.18
C ASP A 3 -3.61 51.04 1.18
N PRO A 4 -4.54 51.35 2.10
CA PRO A 4 -4.61 50.75 3.43
C PRO A 4 -5.13 49.30 3.44
N THR A 5 -5.51 48.73 2.29
CA THR A 5 -6.04 47.36 2.20
C THR A 5 -4.96 46.29 2.01
N ILE A 6 -3.71 46.67 1.78
CA ILE A 6 -2.59 45.72 1.60
C ILE A 6 -1.88 45.53 2.95
N PRO A 7 -1.96 44.34 3.59
CA PRO A 7 -1.25 44.09 4.83
C PRO A 7 0.27 44.24 4.64
N PRO A 8 1.01 44.80 5.61
CA PRO A 8 2.45 44.97 5.53
C PRO A 8 3.11 43.59 5.33
N SER A 9 3.99 43.47 4.32
CA SER A 9 4.58 42.19 3.96
C SER A 9 5.43 41.65 5.10
N GLY A 10 4.87 40.74 5.90
CA GLY A 10 5.66 39.88 6.75
C GLY A 10 6.63 39.11 5.85
N ALA A 11 7.92 39.28 6.12
CA ALA A 11 8.99 38.50 5.48
C ALA A 11 8.94 37.07 6.04
N GLY A 12 7.91 36.33 5.62
CA GLY A 12 7.77 34.90 5.87
C GLY A 12 8.07 34.11 4.60
N PRO A 13 8.62 32.88 4.70
CA PRO A 13 8.91 32.04 3.55
C PRO A 13 7.66 31.77 2.69
N LEU A 14 6.48 31.72 3.31
CA LEU A 14 5.19 31.55 2.62
C LEU A 14 4.84 32.72 1.69
N ASN A 15 5.04 33.96 2.14
CA ASN A 15 4.73 35.15 1.34
C ASN A 15 5.71 35.28 0.14
N SER A 16 6.96 34.88 0.35
CA SER A 16 7.96 34.80 -0.73
C SER A 16 7.58 33.75 -1.78
N PHE A 17 7.11 32.58 -1.34
CA PHE A 17 6.59 31.54 -2.25
C PHE A 17 5.33 31.99 -2.99
N LEU A 18 4.40 32.67 -2.31
CA LEU A 18 3.18 33.20 -2.93
C LEU A 18 3.51 34.26 -4.00
N ARG A 19 4.44 35.17 -3.70
CA ARG A 19 4.93 36.16 -4.67
C ARG A 19 5.62 35.50 -5.86
N PHE A 20 6.45 34.47 -5.63
CA PHE A 20 7.05 33.69 -6.72
C PHE A 20 5.98 33.10 -7.65
N CYS A 21 4.92 32.50 -7.09
CA CYS A 21 3.82 31.97 -7.87
C CYS A 21 3.05 33.06 -8.66
N LEU A 22 2.93 34.27 -8.11
CA LEU A 22 2.24 35.39 -8.76
C LEU A 22 3.08 36.10 -9.83
N GLU A 23 4.39 36.23 -9.60
CA GLU A 23 5.32 36.90 -10.51
C GLU A 23 5.69 35.99 -11.71
N GLN A 24 5.93 34.70 -11.46
CA GLN A 24 6.31 33.72 -12.49
C GLN A 24 5.10 32.94 -13.01
N LYS A 25 4.05 33.65 -13.41
CA LYS A 25 2.80 33.09 -13.95
C LYS A 25 2.98 32.07 -15.08
N LEU A 26 3.98 32.24 -15.94
CA LEU A 26 4.29 31.28 -17.02
C LEU A 26 4.83 29.95 -16.47
N VAL A 27 5.74 30.00 -15.51
CA VAL A 27 6.34 28.82 -14.88
C VAL A 27 5.26 28.01 -14.15
N VAL A 28 4.40 28.71 -13.39
CA VAL A 28 3.27 28.09 -12.69
C VAL A 28 2.29 27.47 -13.68
N ALA A 29 1.98 28.15 -14.79
CA ALA A 29 1.08 27.60 -15.80
C ALA A 29 1.65 26.32 -16.43
N ILE A 30 2.93 26.32 -16.86
CA ILE A 30 3.58 25.14 -17.44
C ILE A 30 3.59 23.98 -16.44
N PHE A 31 3.92 24.24 -15.18
CA PHE A 31 3.91 23.23 -14.14
C PHE A 31 2.51 22.64 -13.93
N ALA A 32 1.48 23.50 -13.87
CA ALA A 32 0.10 23.06 -13.74
C ALA A 32 -0.34 22.19 -14.92
N PHE A 33 -0.01 22.58 -16.16
CA PHE A 33 -0.29 21.75 -17.34
C PHE A 33 0.49 20.44 -17.32
N GLY A 34 1.73 20.44 -16.85
CA GLY A 34 2.53 19.23 -16.67
C GLY A 34 1.89 18.25 -15.68
N VAL A 35 1.40 18.73 -14.55
CA VAL A 35 0.70 17.92 -13.55
C VAL A 35 -0.62 17.36 -14.10
N ILE A 36 -1.39 18.17 -14.83
CA ILE A 36 -2.63 17.73 -15.47
C ILE A 36 -2.34 16.64 -16.51
N PHE A 37 -1.35 16.87 -17.38
CA PHE A 37 -0.95 15.92 -18.41
C PHE A 37 -0.48 14.59 -17.80
N TRP A 38 0.36 14.65 -16.77
CA TRP A 38 0.79 13.46 -16.03
C TRP A 38 -0.38 12.73 -15.37
N GLY A 39 -1.30 13.49 -14.76
CA GLY A 39 -2.52 12.94 -14.15
C GLY A 39 -3.39 12.19 -15.16
N ILE A 40 -3.52 12.69 -16.39
CA ILE A 40 -4.27 12.03 -17.47
C ILE A 40 -3.64 10.69 -17.88
N LEU A 41 -2.31 10.61 -17.91
CA LEU A 41 -1.59 9.37 -18.28
C LEU A 41 -1.68 8.27 -17.22
N VAL A 42 -1.73 8.66 -15.95
CA VAL A 42 -1.73 7.75 -14.78
C VAL A 42 -3.14 7.48 -14.25
N ALA A 43 -4.15 8.22 -14.72
CA ALA A 43 -5.54 8.03 -14.28
C ALA A 43 -6.04 6.60 -14.56
N PRO A 44 -6.80 6.01 -13.61
CA PRO A 44 -7.27 4.62 -13.70
C PRO A 44 -8.41 4.42 -14.72
N PHE A 45 -8.94 5.50 -15.30
CA PHE A 45 -10.07 5.47 -16.23
C PHE A 45 -9.60 5.05 -17.63
N ALA A 46 -10.34 4.14 -18.29
CA ALA A 46 -10.01 3.65 -19.63
C ALA A 46 -10.37 4.66 -20.74
N TRP A 47 -9.73 5.83 -20.76
CA TRP A 47 -9.88 6.81 -21.83
C TRP A 47 -9.11 6.36 -23.08
N ASP A 48 -9.74 6.42 -24.24
CA ASP A 48 -9.08 6.14 -25.52
C ASP A 48 -8.31 7.40 -25.98
N ILE A 49 -7.13 7.58 -25.41
CA ILE A 49 -6.22 8.67 -25.73
C ILE A 49 -5.15 8.09 -26.65
N ALA A 50 -5.25 8.44 -27.93
CA ALA A 50 -4.40 8.01 -29.05
C ALA A 50 -2.97 7.63 -28.67
N ASP A 51 -2.50 6.43 -29.06
CA ASP A 51 -1.14 5.85 -29.10
C ASP A 51 -0.09 6.27 -28.04
N LEU A 52 -0.49 6.89 -26.93
CA LEU A 52 0.40 7.33 -25.86
C LEU A 52 0.65 6.19 -24.88
N PRO A 53 1.88 6.06 -24.35
CA PRO A 53 2.17 5.10 -23.27
C PRO A 53 1.41 5.51 -22.00
N ARG A 54 0.71 4.55 -21.38
CA ARG A 54 -0.12 4.75 -20.18
C ARG A 54 0.29 3.79 -19.07
N ASP A 55 0.20 4.27 -17.83
CA ASP A 55 0.47 3.48 -16.62
C ASP A 55 -0.61 3.77 -15.56
N PRO A 56 -1.82 3.19 -15.72
CA PRO A 56 -2.95 3.48 -14.85
C PRO A 56 -2.74 2.93 -13.44
N VAL A 57 -3.05 3.73 -12.42
CA VAL A 57 -3.03 3.26 -11.03
C VAL A 57 -4.02 2.10 -10.86
N PRO A 58 -3.62 0.96 -10.25
CA PRO A 58 -4.54 -0.14 -9.99
C PRO A 58 -5.62 0.33 -9.02
N VAL A 59 -6.87 0.10 -9.39
CA VAL A 59 -8.05 0.38 -8.55
C VAL A 59 -8.77 -0.93 -8.28
N ASP A 60 -9.19 -1.10 -7.03
CA ASP A 60 -10.06 -2.20 -6.62
C ASP A 60 -11.39 -1.62 -6.13
N ALA A 61 -12.47 -2.38 -6.30
CA ALA A 61 -13.80 -2.01 -5.83
C ALA A 61 -13.93 -2.09 -4.31
N ILE A 62 -13.09 -2.90 -3.66
CA ILE A 62 -13.13 -3.15 -2.22
C ILE A 62 -11.74 -2.85 -1.64
N PRO A 63 -11.63 -2.14 -0.51
CA PRO A 63 -10.35 -2.00 0.17
C PRO A 63 -9.84 -3.37 0.64
N ASP A 64 -8.52 -3.52 0.76
CA ASP A 64 -7.95 -4.72 1.36
C ASP A 64 -8.37 -4.80 2.84
N ILE A 65 -9.24 -5.76 3.13
CA ILE A 65 -9.77 -6.07 4.48
C ILE A 65 -9.22 -7.40 5.01
N GLY A 66 -8.33 -8.05 4.25
CA GLY A 66 -7.75 -9.32 4.63
C GLY A 66 -6.90 -9.18 5.89
N GLU A 67 -6.98 -10.16 6.79
CA GLU A 67 -5.99 -10.28 7.87
C GLU A 67 -4.61 -10.57 7.26
N ASN A 68 -3.56 -9.98 7.82
CA ASN A 68 -2.20 -10.30 7.42
C ASN A 68 -1.88 -11.72 7.90
N GLN A 69 -1.92 -12.68 6.98
CA GLN A 69 -1.75 -14.09 7.27
C GLN A 69 -0.56 -14.67 6.50
N GLN A 70 0.27 -15.42 7.20
CA GLN A 70 1.34 -16.21 6.59
C GLN A 70 1.00 -17.70 6.71
N ILE A 71 1.02 -18.41 5.58
CA ILE A 71 0.74 -19.85 5.54
C ILE A 71 2.05 -20.62 5.49
N VAL A 72 2.22 -21.57 6.41
CA VAL A 72 3.32 -22.53 6.44
C VAL A 72 2.75 -23.90 6.08
N PHE A 73 3.13 -24.41 4.90
CA PHE A 73 2.70 -25.71 4.40
C PHE A 73 3.85 -26.71 4.48
N THR A 74 3.59 -27.88 5.08
CA THR A 74 4.57 -28.95 5.23
C THR A 74 4.01 -30.27 4.71
N ASN A 75 4.69 -30.89 3.75
CA ASN A 75 4.30 -32.17 3.18
C ASN A 75 5.09 -33.31 3.84
N TRP A 76 4.40 -34.35 4.32
CA TRP A 76 5.00 -35.57 4.86
C TRP A 76 4.16 -36.80 4.46
N PRO A 77 4.35 -37.31 3.23
CA PRO A 77 3.47 -38.33 2.66
C PRO A 77 3.53 -39.65 3.43
N GLY A 78 2.39 -40.34 3.52
CA GLY A 78 2.28 -41.66 4.15
C GLY A 78 2.20 -41.64 5.68
N ARG A 79 2.12 -40.46 6.30
CA ARG A 79 1.93 -40.32 7.75
C ARG A 79 0.50 -40.07 8.15
N SER A 80 0.15 -40.63 9.31
CA SER A 80 -1.16 -40.40 9.91
C SER A 80 -1.30 -38.94 10.34
N PRO A 81 -2.53 -38.40 10.41
CA PRO A 81 -2.77 -37.05 10.92
C PRO A 81 -2.17 -36.83 12.33
N GLN A 82 -2.20 -37.86 13.18
CA GLN A 82 -1.64 -37.80 14.53
C GLN A 82 -0.12 -37.64 14.51
N ASP A 83 0.59 -38.45 13.71
CA ASP A 83 2.04 -38.34 13.58
C ASP A 83 2.49 -36.97 13.07
N ILE A 84 1.70 -36.41 12.14
CA ILE A 84 1.94 -35.08 11.58
C ILE A 84 1.69 -34.01 12.63
N ASP A 85 0.65 -34.15 13.44
CA ASP A 85 0.37 -33.19 14.50
C ASP A 85 1.47 -33.17 15.56
N ASP A 86 1.82 -34.34 16.08
CA ASP A 86 2.77 -34.50 17.18
C ASP A 86 4.20 -34.09 16.79
N GLN A 87 4.61 -34.35 15.55
CA GLN A 87 6.00 -34.13 15.11
C GLN A 87 6.20 -32.86 14.27
N ILE A 88 5.15 -32.32 13.64
CA ILE A 88 5.25 -31.15 12.77
C ILE A 88 4.40 -30.01 13.32
N SER A 89 3.07 -30.17 13.36
CA SER A 89 2.16 -29.05 13.60
C SER A 89 2.27 -28.49 15.01
N TYR A 90 2.32 -29.33 16.04
CA TYR A 90 2.38 -28.91 17.44
C TYR A 90 3.73 -28.22 17.77
N PRO A 91 4.90 -28.80 17.46
CA PRO A 91 6.19 -28.13 17.70
C PRO A 91 6.30 -26.80 16.96
N LEU A 92 5.84 -26.73 15.70
CA LEU A 92 5.87 -25.50 14.92
C LEU A 92 4.90 -24.45 15.48
N THR A 93 3.68 -24.84 15.83
CA THR A 93 2.70 -23.92 16.44
C THR A 93 3.25 -23.30 17.71
N VAL A 94 3.83 -24.10 18.61
CA VAL A 94 4.44 -23.63 19.86
C VAL A 94 5.62 -22.69 19.60
N ALA A 95 6.48 -23.00 18.62
CA ALA A 95 7.59 -22.13 18.25
C ALA A 95 7.12 -20.79 17.67
N LEU A 96 6.08 -20.82 16.82
CA LEU A 96 5.53 -19.65 16.15
C LEU A 96 4.75 -18.73 17.09
N LEU A 97 4.19 -19.25 18.20
CA LEU A 97 3.56 -18.44 19.26
C LEU A 97 4.53 -17.42 19.89
N GLY A 98 5.85 -17.66 19.80
CA GLY A 98 6.86 -16.75 20.33
C GLY A 98 7.18 -15.55 19.43
N ILE A 99 6.61 -15.48 18.22
CA ILE A 99 6.90 -14.39 17.28
C ILE A 99 6.14 -13.11 17.69
N PRO A 100 6.82 -11.96 17.81
CA PRO A 100 6.16 -10.69 18.11
C PRO A 100 5.12 -10.32 17.04
N GLY A 101 3.94 -9.89 17.50
CA GLY A 101 2.86 -9.44 16.63
C GLY A 101 1.94 -10.53 16.12
N VAL A 102 2.13 -11.80 16.51
CA VAL A 102 1.16 -12.86 16.22
C VAL A 102 -0.09 -12.67 17.10
N LYS A 103 -1.26 -12.66 16.47
CA LYS A 103 -2.58 -12.60 17.13
C LYS A 103 -3.18 -13.99 17.35
N ASP A 104 -3.09 -14.85 16.34
CA ASP A 104 -3.72 -16.17 16.34
C ASP A 104 -2.91 -17.15 15.47
N ILE A 105 -2.93 -18.43 15.83
CA ILE A 105 -2.33 -19.50 15.05
C ILE A 105 -3.33 -20.63 14.90
N ARG A 106 -3.61 -21.00 13.65
CA ARG A 106 -4.53 -22.10 13.31
C ARG A 106 -3.77 -23.16 12.54
N SER A 107 -3.82 -24.41 12.98
CA SER A 107 -3.13 -25.51 12.33
C SER A 107 -4.12 -26.60 11.92
N TYR A 108 -3.84 -27.23 10.78
CA TYR A 108 -4.59 -28.35 10.24
C TYR A 108 -3.63 -29.47 9.87
N SER A 109 -3.78 -30.60 10.55
CA SER A 109 -2.99 -31.82 10.32
C SER A 109 -3.89 -32.85 9.66
N VAL A 110 -3.56 -33.27 8.44
CA VAL A 110 -4.31 -34.29 7.70
C VAL A 110 -3.36 -35.33 7.12
N PHE A 111 -3.88 -36.40 6.55
CA PHE A 111 -3.02 -37.48 6.04
C PHE A 111 -2.05 -36.95 4.98
N GLY A 112 -0.76 -37.11 5.26
CA GLY A 112 0.29 -36.71 4.33
C GLY A 112 0.74 -35.25 4.38
N PHE A 113 0.08 -34.33 5.09
CA PHE A 113 0.54 -32.93 5.19
C PHE A 113 -0.05 -32.14 6.37
N SER A 114 0.60 -31.01 6.68
CA SER A 114 0.21 -30.00 7.66
C SER A 114 0.14 -28.61 7.01
N THR A 115 -0.86 -27.82 7.41
CA THR A 115 -0.98 -26.40 7.06
C THR A 115 -1.15 -25.58 8.33
N ILE A 116 -0.29 -24.58 8.53
CA ILE A 116 -0.33 -23.67 9.68
C ILE A 116 -0.56 -22.24 9.16
N TYR A 117 -1.54 -21.56 9.70
CA TYR A 117 -1.88 -20.16 9.43
C TYR A 117 -1.42 -19.31 10.61
N VAL A 118 -0.52 -18.37 10.35
CA VAL A 118 -0.05 -17.39 11.34
C VAL A 118 -0.71 -16.05 11.03
N VAL A 119 -1.56 -15.58 11.93
CA VAL A 119 -2.31 -14.32 11.77
C VAL A 119 -1.63 -13.23 12.60
N PHE A 120 -1.36 -12.08 11.97
CA PHE A 120 -0.73 -10.91 12.58
C PHE A 120 -1.71 -9.76 12.81
#